data_AF-A0A8T4LHA1-F1
#
_entry.id   AF-A0A8T4LHA1-F1
#
_cell.length_a   1.000
_cell.length_b   1.000
_cell.length_c   1.000
_cell.angle_alpha   90.00
_cell.angle_beta   90.00
_cell.angle_gamma   90.00
#
_symmetry.space_group_name_H-M   'P 1'
#
loop_
_entity.id
_entity.type
_entity.pdbx_description
1 polymer ?
#
loop_
_entity_poly.entity_id
_entity_poly.type
_entity_poly.pdbx_seq_one_letter_code
_entity_poly.pdbx_strand_id
1 'polypeptide(L)' 'MEENKISKKEELKKIHLDNIRGRVIIFDPEKSEFAKNLKLKERAEYVQKQK' A
#
# COMPACT_ATOMS: atom_id res chain seq x y z
N MET A 1 -9.50 6.32 34.30
CA MET A 1 -10.27 6.72 33.11
C MET A 1 -9.26 7.02 32.00
N GLU A 2 -8.86 6.00 31.25
CA GLU A 2 -7.90 6.12 30.15
C GLU A 2 -8.43 5.31 28.96
N GLU A 3 -9.33 5.90 28.18
CA GLU A 3 -9.77 5.33 26.91
C GLU A 3 -9.75 6.44 25.86
N ASN A 4 -8.55 6.80 25.38
CA ASN A 4 -8.44 7.78 24.29
C ASN A 4 -7.17 7.62 23.44
N LYS A 5 -6.78 6.37 23.12
CA LYS A 5 -5.58 6.12 22.29
C LYS A 5 -5.70 5.03 21.22
N ILE A 6 -6.90 4.53 20.92
CA ILE A 6 -7.06 3.41 19.96
C ILE A 6 -7.65 3.87 18.61
N SER A 7 -8.26 5.05 18.52
CA SER A 7 -9.12 5.40 17.36
C SER A 7 -8.41 5.93 16.11
N LYS A 8 -7.06 5.93 16.04
CA LYS A 8 -6.32 6.36 14.83
C LYS A 8 -5.75 5.23 13.97
N LYS A 9 -5.87 3.97 14.40
CA LYS A 9 -5.29 2.82 13.69
C LYS A 9 -6.25 2.11 12.72
N GLU A 10 -7.54 2.45 12.75
CA GLU A 10 -8.59 1.74 11.99
C GLU A 10 -9.01 2.42 10.67
N GLU A 11 -8.44 3.58 10.32
CA GLU A 11 -8.61 4.16 8.97
C GLU A 11 -7.58 3.61 7.96
N LEU A 12 -7.18 2.35 8.10
CA LEU A 12 -6.75 1.56 6.95
C LEU A 12 -7.99 1.39 6.07
N LYS A 13 -8.28 2.42 5.25
CA LYS A 13 -9.31 2.44 4.23
C LYS A 13 -9.38 1.06 3.60
N LYS A 14 -10.47 0.33 3.86
CA LYS A 14 -10.80 -0.92 3.17
C LYS A 14 -10.77 -0.62 1.68
N ILE A 15 -9.64 -0.91 1.03
CA ILE A 15 -9.53 -0.89 -0.42
C ILE A 15 -10.50 -1.97 -0.85
N HIS A 16 -11.61 -1.59 -1.49
CA HIS A 16 -12.55 -2.57 -2.07
C HIS A 16 -11.73 -3.44 -3.03
N LEU A 17 -11.50 -4.69 -2.62
CA LEU A 17 -10.64 -5.66 -3.32
C LEU A 17 -11.22 -6.05 -4.68
N ASP A 18 -12.51 -5.80 -4.87
CA ASP A 18 -13.31 -6.29 -6.00
C ASP A 18 -12.80 -5.82 -7.37
N ASN A 19 -12.02 -4.73 -7.42
CA ASN A 19 -11.45 -4.18 -8.66
C ASN A 19 -9.92 -4.13 -8.68
N ILE A 20 -9.22 -4.93 -7.86
CA ILE A 20 -7.75 -4.97 -7.87
C ILE A 20 -7.26 -6.03 -8.86
N ARG A 21 -6.44 -5.61 -9.83
CA ARG A 21 -5.78 -6.54 -10.76
C ARG A 21 -4.49 -7.13 -10.19
N GLY A 22 -3.80 -6.37 -9.35
CA GLY A 22 -2.54 -6.78 -8.75
C GLY A 22 -2.17 -5.91 -7.57
N ARG A 23 -1.54 -6.53 -6.57
CA ARG A 23 -1.03 -5.91 -5.35
C ARG A 23 0.45 -6.24 -5.24
N VAL A 24 1.29 -5.23 -5.06
CA VAL A 24 2.72 -5.40 -4.88
C VAL A 24 3.19 -4.59 -3.69
N ILE A 25 4.01 -5.20 -2.85
CA ILE A 25 4.67 -4.52 -1.72
C ILE A 25 6.14 -4.36 -2.09
N ILE A 26 6.61 -3.12 -2.15
CA ILE A 26 8.01 -2.81 -2.42
C ILE A 26 8.70 -2.50 -1.10
N PHE A 27 9.70 -3.30 -0.73
CA PHE A 27 10.49 -3.10 0.49
C PHE A 27 11.70 -2.20 0.27
N ASP A 28 12.44 -2.42 -0.82
CA ASP A 28 13.64 -1.67 -1.18
C ASP A 28 13.53 -1.25 -2.67
N PRO A 29 13.00 -0.04 -2.94
CA PRO A 29 12.81 0.45 -4.30
C PRO A 29 14.12 0.58 -5.08
N GLU A 30 15.23 0.88 -4.40
CA GLU A 30 16.53 1.10 -5.04
C GLU A 30 17.18 -0.20 -5.53
N LYS A 31 16.83 -1.33 -4.94
CA LYS A 31 17.33 -2.65 -5.36
C LYS A 31 16.36 -3.42 -6.26
N SER A 32 15.08 -3.07 -6.27
CA SER A 32 14.08 -3.76 -7.07
C SER A 32 14.05 -3.25 -8.52
N GLU A 33 14.41 -4.09 -9.47
CA GLU A 33 14.27 -3.78 -10.91
C GLU A 33 12.80 -3.51 -11.29
N PHE A 34 11.87 -4.25 -10.68
CA PHE A 34 10.44 -3.99 -10.82
C PHE A 34 10.05 -2.59 -10.36
N ALA A 35 10.54 -2.15 -9.19
CA ALA A 35 10.28 -0.79 -8.70
C ALA A 35 10.89 0.28 -9.62
N LYS A 36 12.12 0.06 -10.11
CA LYS A 36 12.78 0.97 -11.07
C LYS A 36 11.99 1.11 -12.36
N ASN A 37 11.54 -0.01 -12.93
CA ASN A 37 10.75 -0.02 -14.17
C ASN A 37 9.43 0.73 -14.02
N LEU A 38 8.79 0.63 -12.85
CA LEU A 38 7.57 1.36 -12.52
C LEU A 38 7.83 2.75 -11.92
N LYS A 39 9.09 3.19 -11.83
CA LYS A 39 9.52 4.47 -11.24
C LYS A 39 9.02 4.69 -9.80
N LEU A 40 8.88 3.60 -9.04
CA LEU A 40 8.48 3.63 -7.64
C LEU A 40 9.70 3.96 -6.79
N LYS A 41 9.57 4.96 -5.91
CA LYS A 41 10.69 5.48 -5.11
C LYS A 41 10.55 5.20 -3.62
N GLU A 42 9.36 4.81 -3.18
CA GLU A 42 9.05 4.67 -1.77
C GLU A 42 8.73 3.23 -1.42
N ARG A 43 9.14 2.83 -0.21
CA ARG A 43 8.72 1.60 0.43
C ARG A 43 7.24 1.72 0.77
N ALA A 44 6.39 1.11 -0.05
CA ALA A 44 4.95 1.19 0.10
C ALA A 44 4.27 -0.02 -0.53
N GLU A 45 2.98 -0.13 -0.24
CA GLU A 45 2.07 -1.01 -0.93
C GLU A 45 1.46 -0.29 -2.13
N TYR A 46 1.55 -0.91 -3.30
CA TYR A 46 0.99 -0.41 -4.54
C TYR A 46 -0.10 -1.35 -5.05
N VAL A 47 -1.19 -0.75 -5.55
CA VAL A 47 -2.37 -1.47 -6.00
C VAL A 47 -2.74 -0.98 -7.39
N GLN A 48 -2.88 -1.90 -8.35
CA GLN A 48 -3.40 -1.59 -9.68
C GLN A 48 -4.91 -1.87 -9.72
N LYS A 49 -5.71 -0.84 -10.00
CA LYS A 49 -7.16 -0.99 -10.21
C LYS A 49 -7.46 -1.42 -11.64
N GLN A 50 -8.44 -2.30 -11.83
CA GLN A 50 -9.08 -2.52 -13.13
C GLN A 50 -9.86 -1.25 -13.50
N LYS A 51 -9.72 -0.82 -14.76
CA LYS A 51 -10.47 0.32 -15.32
C LYS A 51 -11.89 -0.11 -15.65
#